data_AF-A0A7C7WMB1-F1
#
_entry.id   AF-A0A7C7WMB1-F1
#
_cell.length_a   1.000
_cell.length_b   1.000
_cell.length_c   1.000
_cell.angle_alpha   90.00
_cell.angle_beta   90.00
_cell.angle_gamma   90.00
#
_symmetry.space_group_name_H-M   'P 1'
#
loop_
_entity.id
_entity.type
_entity.pdbx_description
1 polymer ?
#
loop_
_entity_poly.entity_id
_entity_poly.type
_entity_poly.pdbx_seq_one_letter_code
_entity_poly.pdbx_strand_id
1 'polypeptide(L)'
;MRTELADLERDLRTLKSDLGQLEIDYKMFFAGQRKRPPYALRSTVEALVRRLDRSPIQGSGERFRFNTIQQRFRTFANLWDREVRAREEGRPGPFSRPT
;
A
#
# COMPACT_ATOMS: atom_id res chain seq x y z
N MET A 1 -15.70 -14.56 23.94
CA MET A 1 -15.52 -13.54 22.88
C MET A 1 -14.30 -12.67 23.16
N ARG A 2 -13.08 -13.14 22.89
CA ARG A 2 -11.83 -12.37 23.14
C ARG A 2 -10.84 -12.41 21.97
N THR A 3 -11.30 -12.78 20.77
CA THR A 3 -10.42 -13.18 19.65
C THR A 3 -10.38 -12.13 18.52
N GLU A 4 -11.42 -11.32 18.37
CA GLU A 4 -11.55 -10.37 17.25
C GLU A 4 -10.59 -9.18 17.33
N LEU A 5 -10.33 -8.64 18.54
CA LEU A 5 -9.39 -7.52 18.71
C LEU A 5 -7.93 -7.94 18.47
N ALA A 6 -7.56 -9.16 18.88
CA ALA A 6 -6.22 -9.70 18.64
C ALA A 6 -5.98 -9.99 17.15
N ASP A 7 -7.03 -10.41 16.43
CA ASP A 7 -7.01 -10.61 14.99
C ASP A 7 -6.88 -9.28 14.25
N LEU A 8 -7.68 -8.28 14.63
CA LEU A 8 -7.60 -6.91 14.08
C LEU A 8 -6.21 -6.30 14.28
N GLU A 9 -5.63 -6.43 15.47
CA GLU A 9 -4.31 -5.87 15.75
C GLU A 9 -3.22 -6.57 14.92
N ARG A 10 -3.32 -7.89 14.76
CA ARG A 10 -2.43 -8.66 13.88
C ARG A 10 -2.57 -8.20 12.43
N ASP A 11 -3.79 -8.07 11.94
CA ASP A 11 -4.07 -7.59 10.58
C ASP A 11 -3.52 -6.19 10.33
N LEU A 12 -3.68 -5.26 11.28
CA LEU A 12 -3.15 -3.91 11.16
C LEU A 12 -1.62 -3.89 11.12
N ARG A 13 -0.97 -4.77 11.90
CA ARG A 13 0.49 -4.95 11.84
C ARG A 13 0.93 -5.50 10.48
N THR A 14 0.27 -6.54 10.01
CA THR A 14 0.55 -7.15 8.69
C THR A 14 0.36 -6.12 7.58
N LEU A 15 -0.76 -5.40 7.57
CA LEU A 15 -1.05 -4.38 6.57
C LEU A 15 0.04 -3.29 6.53
N LYS A 16 0.52 -2.84 7.70
CA LYS A 16 1.59 -1.85 7.78
C LYS A 16 2.91 -2.38 7.22
N SER A 17 3.27 -3.61 7.57
CA SER A 17 4.50 -4.26 7.08
C SER A 17 4.45 -4.48 5.57
N ASP A 18 3.35 -5.03 5.07
CA ASP A 18 3.15 -5.30 3.65
C ASP A 18 3.14 -4.02 2.82
N LEU A 19 2.54 -2.94 3.34
CA LEU A 19 2.61 -1.62 2.70
C LEU A 19 4.04 -1.09 2.61
N GLY A 20 4.84 -1.26 3.68
CA GLY A 20 6.24 -0.87 3.68
C GLY A 20 7.07 -1.67 2.67
N GLN A 21 6.84 -2.99 2.58
CA GLN A 21 7.48 -3.83 1.57
C GLN A 21 7.04 -3.43 0.16
N LEU A 22 5.76 -3.10 -0.03
CA LEU A 22 5.22 -2.66 -1.32
C LEU A 22 5.88 -1.37 -1.79
N GLU A 23 6.10 -0.42 -0.90
CA GLU A 23 6.85 0.80 -1.19
C GLU A 23 8.29 0.52 -1.65
N ILE A 24 9.01 -0.37 -0.96
CA ILE A 24 10.38 -0.76 -1.31
C ILE A 24 10.40 -1.42 -2.70
N ASP A 25 9.50 -2.36 -2.93
CA ASP A 25 9.41 -3.11 -4.18
C ASP A 25 9.11 -2.19 -5.37
N TYR A 26 8.20 -1.23 -5.19
CA TYR A 26 7.92 -0.22 -6.22
C TYR A 26 9.11 0.72 -6.45
N LYS A 27 9.81 1.16 -5.41
CA LYS A 27 11.04 1.95 -5.56
C LYS A 27 12.10 1.18 -6.36
N MET A 28 12.30 -0.11 -6.08
CA MET A 28 13.22 -0.97 -6.84
C MET A 28 12.78 -1.14 -8.30
N PHE A 29 11.48 -1.27 -8.55
CA PHE A 29 10.92 -1.34 -9.90
C PHE A 29 11.16 -0.05 -10.71
N PHE A 30 10.90 1.12 -10.10
CA PHE A 30 11.14 2.40 -10.78
C PHE A 30 12.63 2.69 -10.98
N ALA A 31 13.47 2.30 -10.03
CA ALA A 31 14.93 2.33 -10.15
C ALA A 31 15.50 1.33 -11.19
N GLY A 32 14.67 0.49 -11.81
CA GLY A 32 15.09 -0.50 -12.81
C GLY A 32 15.76 -1.74 -12.24
N GLN A 33 15.83 -1.89 -10.91
CA GLN A 33 16.37 -3.08 -10.22
C GLN A 33 15.43 -4.29 -10.35
N ARG A 34 14.12 -4.04 -10.53
CA ARG A 34 13.14 -5.08 -10.86
C ARG A 34 12.51 -4.83 -12.23
N LYS A 35 12.34 -5.91 -12.99
CA LYS A 35 11.72 -5.89 -14.33
C LYS A 35 10.20 -5.82 -14.31
N ARG A 36 9.56 -6.23 -13.20
CA ARG A 36 8.09 -6.32 -13.09
C ARG A 36 7.62 -5.61 -11.82
N PRO A 37 6.49 -4.91 -11.87
CA PRO A 37 5.92 -4.27 -10.69
C PRO A 37 5.33 -5.34 -9.74
N PRO A 38 5.27 -5.04 -8.43
CA PRO A 38 4.85 -5.99 -7.39
C PRO A 38 3.32 -6.17 -7.31
N TYR A 39 2.69 -6.64 -8.41
CA TYR A 39 1.24 -6.80 -8.48
C TYR A 39 0.66 -7.75 -7.42
N ALA A 40 1.37 -8.85 -7.12
CA ALA A 40 0.94 -9.82 -6.11
C ALA A 40 0.82 -9.17 -4.73
N LEU A 41 1.86 -8.46 -4.29
CA LEU A 41 1.86 -7.78 -3.00
C LEU A 41 0.86 -6.61 -2.97
N ARG A 42 0.72 -5.86 -4.08
CA ARG A 42 -0.31 -4.82 -4.21
C ARG A 42 -1.70 -5.42 -3.99
N SER A 43 -2.02 -6.52 -4.66
CA SER A 43 -3.31 -7.20 -4.53
C SER A 43 -3.57 -7.70 -3.11
N THR A 44 -2.54 -8.23 -2.43
CA THR A 44 -2.64 -8.66 -1.02
C THR A 44 -2.98 -7.49 -0.10
N VAL A 45 -2.23 -6.38 -0.21
CA VAL A 45 -2.49 -5.15 0.57
C VAL A 45 -3.91 -4.63 0.29
N GLU A 46 -4.31 -4.57 -0.97
CA GLU A 46 -5.60 -4.05 -1.39
C GLU A 46 -6.77 -4.93 -0.91
N ALA A 47 -6.60 -6.26 -0.89
CA ALA A 47 -7.55 -7.19 -0.30
C ALA A 47 -7.67 -6.99 1.21
N LEU A 48 -6.55 -6.84 1.92
CA LEU A 48 -6.54 -6.63 3.36
C LEU A 48 -7.15 -5.29 3.75
N VAL A 49 -6.86 -4.21 3.01
CA VAL A 49 -7.52 -2.90 3.18
C VAL A 49 -9.02 -3.04 3.01
N ARG A 50 -9.49 -3.68 1.92
CA ARG A 50 -10.94 -3.87 1.68
C ARG A 50 -11.62 -4.71 2.75
N ARG A 51 -10.95 -5.73 3.26
CA ARG A 51 -11.47 -6.57 4.35
C ARG A 51 -11.65 -5.75 5.63
N LEU A 52 -10.63 -4.99 6.01
CA LEU A 52 -10.66 -4.15 7.22
C LEU A 52 -11.63 -2.97 7.10
N ASP A 53 -11.79 -2.40 5.90
CA ASP A 53 -12.74 -1.32 5.62
C ASP A 53 -14.20 -1.76 5.84
N ARG A 54 -14.51 -3.01 5.49
CA ARG A 54 -15.83 -3.63 5.68
C ARG A 54 -16.06 -4.17 7.09
N SER A 55 -15.01 -4.27 7.90
CA SER A 55 -15.10 -4.79 9.26
C SER A 55 -15.50 -3.69 10.24
N PRO A 56 -16.43 -3.94 11.17
CA PRO A 56 -16.80 -2.97 12.20
C PRO A 56 -15.66 -2.81 13.21
N ILE A 57 -14.77 -1.84 12.98
CA ILE A 57 -13.72 -1.46 13.93
C ILE A 57 -14.33 -0.65 15.08
N GLN A 58 -14.51 -1.30 16.23
CA GLN A 58 -15.12 -0.69 17.43
C GLN A 58 -14.17 0.29 18.14
N GLY A 59 -12.85 0.03 18.10
CA GLY A 59 -11.84 0.85 18.77
C GLY A 59 -11.45 2.10 17.97
N SER A 60 -11.59 3.28 18.59
CA SER A 60 -11.17 4.56 17.97
C SER A 60 -9.68 4.59 17.62
N GLY A 61 -8.83 3.94 18.43
CA GLY A 61 -7.39 3.85 18.19
C GLY A 61 -7.04 3.00 16.97
N GLU A 62 -7.61 1.80 16.88
CA GLU A 62 -7.46 0.93 15.71
C GLU A 62 -8.03 1.58 14.44
N ARG A 63 -9.18 2.26 14.54
CA ARG A 63 -9.77 2.97 13.40
C ARG A 63 -8.86 4.08 12.88
N PHE A 64 -8.26 4.86 13.78
CA PHE A 64 -7.30 5.89 13.39
C PHE A 64 -6.06 5.29 12.71
N ARG A 65 -5.50 4.20 13.27
CA ARG A 65 -4.37 3.48 12.67
C ARG A 65 -4.71 2.95 11.28
N PHE A 66 -5.87 2.30 11.13
CA PHE A 66 -6.35 1.83 9.84
C PHE A 66 -6.49 2.97 8.82
N ASN A 67 -7.19 4.05 9.17
CA ASN A 67 -7.40 5.20 8.29
C ASN A 67 -6.07 5.83 7.87
N THR A 68 -5.07 5.87 8.77
CA THR A 68 -3.72 6.38 8.45
C THR A 68 -3.04 5.50 7.40
N ILE A 69 -3.09 4.18 7.57
CA ILE A 69 -2.47 3.22 6.65
C ILE A 69 -3.21 3.24 5.30
N GLN A 70 -4.54 3.28 5.32
CA GLN A 70 -5.39 3.32 4.13
C GLN A 70 -5.12 4.59 3.30
N GLN A 71 -5.06 5.77 3.93
CA GLN A 71 -4.72 7.01 3.22
C GLN A 71 -3.33 6.96 2.60
N ARG A 72 -2.34 6.46 3.35
CA ARG A 72 -0.97 6.29 2.84
C ARG A 72 -0.93 5.36 1.62
N PHE A 73 -1.61 4.22 1.68
CA PHE A 73 -1.75 3.30 0.56
C PHE A 73 -2.38 3.98 -0.67
N ARG A 74 -3.50 4.71 -0.50
CA ARG A 74 -4.15 5.42 -1.61
C ARG A 74 -3.22 6.44 -2.26
N THR A 75 -2.48 7.21 -1.47
CA THR A 75 -1.51 8.19 -2.00
C THR A 75 -0.44 7.50 -2.83
N PHE A 76 0.14 6.40 -2.34
CA PHE A 76 1.16 5.68 -3.09
C PHE A 76 0.63 4.98 -4.32
N ALA A 77 -0.54 4.34 -4.25
CA ALA A 77 -1.16 3.71 -5.41
C ALA A 77 -1.34 4.72 -6.55
N ASN A 78 -1.88 5.90 -6.26
CA ASN A 78 -2.00 6.99 -7.24
C ASN A 78 -0.64 7.41 -7.81
N LEU A 79 0.38 7.50 -6.97
CA LEU A 79 1.72 7.91 -7.38
C LEU A 79 2.38 6.85 -8.28
N TRP A 80 2.24 5.57 -7.96
CA TRP A 80 2.73 4.46 -8.77
C TRP A 80 1.99 4.36 -10.11
N ASP A 81 0.67 4.53 -10.14
CA ASP A 81 -0.11 4.51 -11.38
C ASP A 81 0.27 5.67 -12.30
N ARG A 82 0.51 6.87 -11.74
CA ARG A 82 1.03 8.02 -12.51
C ARG A 82 2.41 7.76 -13.10
N GLU A 83 3.29 7.13 -12.33
CA GLU A 83 4.61 6.72 -12.82
C GLU A 83 4.54 5.74 -13.98
N VAL A 84 3.78 4.65 -13.80
CA VAL A 84 3.67 3.59 -14.80
C VAL A 84 3.19 4.21 -16.10
N ARG A 85 2.18 5.08 -16.02
CA ARG A 85 1.68 5.83 -17.17
C ARG A 85 2.73 6.77 -17.78
N ALA A 86 3.47 7.53 -16.97
CA ALA A 86 4.52 8.42 -17.47
C ALA A 86 5.60 7.62 -18.22
N ARG A 87 5.98 6.45 -17.71
CA ARG A 87 6.90 5.52 -18.38
C ARG A 87 6.34 4.99 -19.69
N GLU A 88 5.07 4.61 -19.75
CA GLU A 88 4.39 4.17 -20.97
C GLU A 88 4.30 5.28 -22.02
N GLU A 89 4.10 6.53 -21.59
CA GLU A 89 4.05 7.71 -22.45
C GLU A 89 5.44 8.28 -22.82
N GLY A 90 6.53 7.71 -22.28
CA GLY A 90 7.90 8.20 -22.50
C GLY A 90 8.22 9.55 -21.84
N ARG A 91 7.46 9.94 -20.81
CA ARG A 91 7.57 11.21 -20.10
C ARG A 91 8.28 11.06 -18.76
N PRO A 92 8.93 12.13 -18.25
CA PRO A 92 9.48 12.11 -16.90
C PRO A 92 8.34 12.01 -15.88
N GLY A 93 8.34 10.92 -15.12
CA GLY A 93 7.39 10.68 -14.04
C GLY A 93 7.82 11.29 -12.70
N PRO A 94 6.96 11.26 -11.66
CA PRO A 94 7.25 11.73 -10.30
C PRO A 94 8.53 11.21 -9.60
N PHE A 95 9.16 10.09 -10.00
CA PHE A 95 10.48 9.66 -9.51
C PHE A 95 11.61 9.93 -10.51
N SER A 96 11.33 10.52 -11.66
CA SER A 96 12.38 11.00 -12.55
C SER A 96 13.07 12.16 -11.85
N ARG A 97 14.38 12.04 -11.61
CA ARG A 97 15.15 13.13 -11.01
C ARG A 97 15.04 14.36 -11.94
N PRO A 98 14.73 15.56 -11.42
CA PRO A 98 14.92 16.77 -12.21
C PRO A 98 16.41 16.88 -12.52
N THR A 99 16.76 16.81 -13.80
CA THR A 99 18.08 17.17 -14.33
C THR A 99 18.26 18.67 -14.34
#